data_AF-A0A935U2G7-F1
#
_entry.id   AF-A0A935U2G7-F1
#
_cell.length_a   1.000
_cell.length_b   1.000
_cell.length_c   1.000
_cell.angle_alpha   90.00
_cell.angle_beta   90.00
_cell.angle_gamma   90.00
#
_symmetry.space_group_name_H-M   'P 1'
#
loop_
_entity.id
_entity.type
_entity.pdbx_description
1 polymer ?
#
loop_
_entity_poly.entity_id
_entity_poly.type
_entity_poly.pdbx_seq_one_letter_code
_entity_poly.pdbx_strand_id
1 'polypeptide(L)'
;MSQPNIISDSGYAKLFSDLRKLWESGKGRARAAVNHQLLVTYWEMGGRMAMENLSENAGYGRAIITRLARDMGTDITTLYRCIQFHETYSMVPKSDHLTWSHFRVLLSLKDPAERRRFAELAEKNRWTRDRLIEAIEDSHDETDNKGKKTKQLKRPEGADYVFKATVLDVVDGDSLVLDIDCGFDIKKKQRVRLAHVDAPPIESTDGIAAANYVRNQLAMAEFVVVKTTKVDIYGRYLADIFYSHNPKAEIGEVYRKGLYLNQELLDKGSAV
;
A
#
# COMPACT_ATOMS: atom_id res chain seq x y z
N MET A 1 -68.35 2.88 4.18
CA MET A 1 -67.20 2.67 3.27
C MET A 1 -66.22 3.81 3.52
N SER A 2 -65.08 3.53 4.12
CA SER A 2 -64.07 4.55 4.43
C SER A 2 -63.44 5.06 3.14
N GLN A 3 -63.41 6.38 2.94
CA GLN A 3 -62.77 6.98 1.77
C GLN A 3 -61.29 6.55 1.67
N PRO A 4 -60.77 6.27 0.47
CA PRO A 4 -59.35 5.96 0.31
C PRO A 4 -58.52 7.15 0.79
N ASN A 5 -57.59 6.90 1.70
CA ASN A 5 -56.68 7.90 2.22
C ASN A 5 -55.66 8.25 1.13
N ILE A 6 -55.93 9.31 0.35
CA ILE A 6 -55.06 9.79 -0.71
C ILE A 6 -53.98 10.67 -0.07
N ILE A 7 -52.72 10.22 -0.14
CA ILE A 7 -51.57 11.00 0.32
C ILE A 7 -51.42 12.25 -0.57
N SER A 8 -51.29 13.42 0.06
CA SER A 8 -50.90 14.65 -0.63
C SER A 8 -49.44 14.60 -1.08
N ASP A 9 -49.04 15.43 -2.06
CA ASP A 9 -47.64 15.53 -2.50
C ASP A 9 -46.68 15.84 -1.34
N SER A 10 -47.09 16.70 -0.40
CA SER A 10 -46.33 16.99 0.81
C SER A 10 -46.22 15.77 1.74
N GLY A 11 -47.28 14.98 1.85
CA GLY A 11 -47.30 13.73 2.62
C GLY A 11 -46.38 12.69 1.98
N TYR A 12 -46.35 12.58 0.65
CA TYR A 12 -45.45 11.69 -0.08
C TYR A 12 -44.00 12.11 0.12
N ALA A 13 -43.67 13.39 -0.02
CA ALA A 13 -42.31 13.89 0.18
C ALA A 13 -41.78 13.62 1.59
N LYS A 14 -42.64 13.78 2.61
CA LYS A 14 -42.30 13.43 4.00
C LYS A 14 -42.07 11.93 4.16
N LEU A 15 -43.00 11.10 3.68
CA LEU A 15 -42.89 9.64 3.73
C LEU A 15 -41.61 9.16 3.04
N PHE A 16 -41.30 9.68 1.84
CA PHE A 16 -40.09 9.35 1.11
C PHE A 16 -38.82 9.70 1.91
N SER A 17 -38.78 10.89 2.51
CA SER A 17 -37.67 11.31 3.36
C SER A 17 -37.48 10.38 4.57
N ASP A 18 -38.56 10.01 5.24
CA ASP A 18 -38.53 9.13 6.41
C ASP A 18 -38.08 7.70 6.02
N LEU A 19 -38.63 7.14 4.93
CA LEU A 19 -38.22 5.84 4.39
C LEU A 19 -36.75 5.85 3.96
N ARG A 20 -36.28 6.93 3.32
CA ARG A 20 -34.87 7.07 2.92
C ARG A 20 -33.95 7.09 4.14
N LYS A 21 -34.30 7.81 5.20
CA LYS A 21 -33.52 7.84 6.46
C LYS A 21 -33.46 6.46 7.12
N LEU A 22 -34.59 5.76 7.19
CA LEU A 22 -34.66 4.39 7.73
C LEU A 22 -33.78 3.43 6.92
N TRP A 23 -33.86 3.51 5.59
CA TRP A 23 -33.08 2.68 4.66
C TRP A 23 -31.58 2.91 4.81
N GLU A 24 -31.13 4.17 4.78
CA GLU A 24 -29.71 4.50 4.92
C GLU A 24 -29.17 4.13 6.31
N SER A 25 -29.98 4.32 7.37
CA SER A 25 -29.61 3.91 8.72
C SER A 25 -29.50 2.39 8.86
N GLY A 26 -30.41 1.63 8.24
CA GLY A 26 -30.36 0.18 8.17
C GLY A 26 -29.10 -0.33 7.46
N LYS A 27 -28.78 0.24 6.29
CA LYS A 27 -27.54 -0.06 5.55
C LYS A 27 -26.30 0.27 6.36
N GLY A 28 -26.28 1.41 7.06
CA GLY A 28 -25.18 1.81 7.92
C GLY A 28 -24.90 0.80 9.02
N ARG A 29 -25.93 0.38 9.76
CA ARG A 29 -25.81 -0.64 10.82
C ARG A 29 -25.34 -1.98 10.29
N ALA A 30 -25.88 -2.44 9.15
CA ALA A 30 -25.46 -3.69 8.53
C ALA A 30 -23.97 -3.67 8.15
N ARG A 31 -23.51 -2.58 7.54
CA ARG A 31 -22.09 -2.39 7.19
C ARG A 31 -21.19 -2.37 8.42
N ALA A 32 -21.58 -1.63 9.46
CA ALA A 32 -20.83 -1.56 10.72
C ALA A 32 -20.70 -2.95 11.37
N ALA A 33 -21.78 -3.73 11.41
CA ALA A 33 -21.76 -5.09 11.95
C ALA A 33 -20.84 -6.03 11.15
N VAL A 34 -20.90 -5.98 9.81
CA VAL A 34 -20.01 -6.76 8.94
C VAL A 34 -18.55 -6.36 9.15
N ASN A 35 -18.27 -5.06 9.20
CA ASN A 35 -16.91 -4.56 9.42
C ASN A 35 -16.37 -5.02 10.77
N HIS A 36 -17.17 -4.90 11.84
CA HIS A 36 -16.77 -5.34 13.17
C HIS A 36 -16.44 -6.83 13.19
N GLN A 37 -17.33 -7.67 12.64
CA GLN A 37 -17.11 -9.11 12.59
C GLN A 37 -15.84 -9.46 11.82
N LEU A 38 -15.56 -8.74 10.72
CA LEU A 38 -14.33 -8.94 9.94
C LEU A 38 -13.08 -8.65 10.77
N LEU A 39 -13.09 -7.56 11.55
CA LEU A 39 -11.97 -7.21 12.43
C LEU A 39 -11.77 -8.24 13.54
N VAL A 40 -12.87 -8.72 14.15
CA VAL A 40 -12.83 -9.79 15.16
C VAL A 40 -12.20 -11.03 14.57
N THR A 41 -12.71 -11.52 13.43
CA THR A 41 -12.21 -12.73 12.78
C THR A 41 -10.73 -12.62 12.41
N TYR A 42 -10.28 -11.50 11.84
CA TYR A 42 -8.86 -11.33 11.50
C TYR A 42 -7.95 -11.21 12.72
N TRP A 43 -8.42 -10.59 13.80
CA TRP A 43 -7.67 -10.54 15.06
C TRP A 43 -7.54 -11.93 15.71
N GLU A 44 -8.62 -12.72 15.73
CA GLU A 44 -8.62 -14.09 16.26
C GLU A 44 -7.75 -15.04 15.42
N MET A 45 -7.84 -14.95 14.09
CA MET A 45 -6.98 -15.69 13.18
C MET A 45 -5.50 -15.37 13.44
N GLY A 46 -5.18 -14.09 13.63
CA GLY A 46 -3.85 -13.63 13.99
C GLY A 46 -3.35 -14.26 15.28
N GLY A 47 -4.14 -14.20 16.35
CA GLY A 47 -3.81 -14.78 17.64
C GLY A 47 -3.61 -16.28 17.60
N ARG A 48 -4.49 -17.00 16.88
CA ARG A 48 -4.34 -18.45 16.71
C ARG A 48 -3.05 -18.82 15.97
N MET A 49 -2.70 -18.07 14.92
CA MET A 49 -1.45 -18.31 14.18
C MET A 49 -0.20 -17.93 14.98
N ALA A 50 -0.28 -16.88 15.80
CA ALA A 50 0.83 -16.43 16.64
C ALA A 50 1.24 -17.50 17.68
N MET A 51 0.29 -18.30 18.19
CA MET A 51 0.58 -19.41 19.13
C MET A 51 1.52 -20.48 18.57
N GLU A 52 1.66 -20.58 17.25
CA GLU A 52 2.50 -21.58 16.58
C GLU A 52 3.93 -21.06 16.30
N ASN A 53 4.29 -19.85 16.77
CA ASN A 53 5.58 -19.20 16.53
C ASN A 53 6.00 -19.18 15.03
N LEU A 54 5.01 -18.98 14.15
CA LEU A 54 5.19 -19.00 12.69
C LEU A 54 5.90 -17.74 12.18
N SER A 55 5.90 -16.65 12.96
CA SER A 55 6.61 -15.41 12.67
C SER A 55 8.12 -15.51 12.93
N GLU A 56 8.55 -16.34 13.88
CA GLU A 56 9.96 -16.47 14.28
C GLU A 56 10.73 -17.48 13.40
N ASN A 57 10.03 -18.44 12.81
CA ASN A 57 10.64 -19.52 12.01
C ASN A 57 10.53 -19.23 10.51
N ALA A 58 11.34 -18.29 10.01
CA ALA A 58 11.20 -17.68 8.67
C ALA A 58 11.01 -18.67 7.48
N GLY A 59 11.63 -19.86 7.53
CA GLY A 59 11.45 -20.89 6.49
C GLY A 59 10.20 -21.77 6.69
N TYR A 60 10.04 -22.35 7.88
CA TYR A 60 8.94 -23.26 8.22
C TYR A 60 7.59 -22.54 8.32
N GLY A 61 7.59 -21.38 8.99
CA GLY A 61 6.43 -20.52 9.13
C GLY A 61 5.91 -20.01 7.79
N ARG A 62 6.81 -19.60 6.89
CA ARG A 62 6.42 -19.16 5.53
C ARG A 62 5.78 -20.29 4.73
N ALA A 63 6.32 -21.51 4.80
CA ALA A 63 5.74 -22.66 4.09
C ALA A 63 4.33 -22.99 4.59
N ILE A 64 4.12 -22.96 5.92
CA ILE A 64 2.80 -23.17 6.54
C ILE A 64 1.82 -22.07 6.14
N ILE A 65 2.18 -20.80 6.28
CA ILE A 65 1.31 -19.67 5.92
C ILE A 65 0.96 -19.71 4.44
N THR A 66 1.92 -20.08 3.57
CA THR A 66 1.67 -20.25 2.14
C THR A 66 0.63 -21.34 1.85
N ARG A 67 0.73 -22.48 2.55
CA ARG A 67 -0.24 -23.56 2.43
C ARG A 67 -1.60 -23.18 2.99
N LEU A 68 -1.65 -22.55 4.17
CA LEU A 68 -2.89 -22.07 4.79
C LEU A 68 -3.61 -21.07 3.88
N ALA A 69 -2.89 -20.13 3.29
CA ALA A 69 -3.46 -19.16 2.36
C ALA A 69 -4.14 -19.85 1.17
N ARG A 70 -3.45 -20.83 0.56
CA ARG A 70 -4.02 -21.66 -0.52
C ARG A 70 -5.26 -22.42 -0.07
N ASP A 71 -5.16 -23.17 1.03
CA ASP A 71 -6.21 -24.08 1.49
C ASP A 71 -7.45 -23.30 1.98
N MET A 72 -7.27 -22.07 2.49
CA MET A 72 -8.35 -21.16 2.90
C MET A 72 -8.87 -20.26 1.77
N GLY A 73 -8.24 -20.27 0.59
CA GLY A 73 -8.61 -19.39 -0.52
C GLY A 73 -8.41 -17.89 -0.22
N THR A 74 -7.35 -17.54 0.52
CA THR A 74 -7.01 -16.15 0.88
C THR A 74 -5.57 -15.83 0.49
N ASP A 75 -5.21 -14.55 0.54
CA ASP A 75 -3.84 -14.12 0.26
C ASP A 75 -2.91 -14.39 1.45
N ILE A 76 -1.68 -14.83 1.16
CA ILE A 76 -0.59 -14.97 2.14
C ILE A 76 -0.42 -13.67 2.93
N THR A 77 -0.53 -12.52 2.26
CA THR A 77 -0.42 -11.20 2.89
C THR A 77 -1.54 -10.91 3.89
N THR A 78 -2.74 -11.47 3.69
CA THR A 78 -3.86 -11.33 4.65
C THR A 78 -3.53 -12.06 5.94
N LEU A 79 -2.98 -13.28 5.86
CA LEU A 79 -2.61 -14.05 7.06
C LEU A 79 -1.49 -13.36 7.85
N TYR A 80 -0.44 -12.87 7.18
CA TYR A 80 0.59 -12.08 7.86
C TYR A 80 0.05 -10.81 8.50
N ARG A 81 -0.88 -10.11 7.85
CA ARG A 81 -1.54 -8.94 8.43
C ARG A 81 -2.43 -9.31 9.61
N CYS A 82 -3.07 -10.48 9.62
CA CYS A 82 -3.82 -10.95 10.78
C CYS A 82 -2.89 -11.12 11.99
N ILE A 83 -1.73 -11.77 11.81
CA ILE A 83 -0.70 -11.92 12.86
C ILE A 83 -0.28 -10.54 13.35
N GLN A 84 0.14 -9.67 12.44
CA GLN A 84 0.56 -8.30 12.76
C GLN A 84 -0.55 -7.52 13.48
N PHE A 85 -1.80 -7.67 13.07
CA PHE A 85 -2.94 -7.00 13.67
C PHE A 85 -3.15 -7.44 15.13
N HIS A 86 -3.06 -8.74 15.39
CA HIS A 86 -3.13 -9.28 16.74
C HIS A 86 -1.97 -8.80 17.62
N GLU A 87 -0.74 -8.83 17.10
CA GLU A 87 0.45 -8.37 17.82
C GLU A 87 0.42 -6.85 18.09
N THR A 88 -0.18 -6.07 17.19
CA THR A 88 -0.25 -4.61 17.29
C THR A 88 -1.31 -4.13 18.26
N TYR A 89 -2.46 -4.81 18.32
CA TYR A 89 -3.61 -4.40 19.12
C TYR A 89 -3.94 -5.48 20.15
N SER A 90 -3.80 -5.15 21.44
CA SER A 90 -4.09 -6.08 22.56
C SER A 90 -5.55 -6.54 22.63
N MET A 91 -6.45 -5.81 21.96
CA MET A 91 -7.85 -6.17 21.79
C MET A 91 -8.34 -5.66 20.44
N VAL A 92 -9.44 -6.23 19.93
CA VAL A 92 -10.08 -5.75 18.70
C VAL A 92 -10.42 -4.26 18.85
N PRO A 93 -9.91 -3.38 17.97
CA PRO A 93 -10.22 -1.97 18.00
C PRO A 93 -11.72 -1.74 17.87
N LYS A 94 -12.28 -0.93 18.77
CA LYS A 94 -13.67 -0.46 18.67
C LYS A 94 -13.72 0.67 17.65
N SER A 95 -14.50 0.50 16.60
CA SER A 95 -14.70 1.51 15.57
C SER A 95 -16.02 1.31 14.86
N ASP A 96 -16.72 2.41 14.59
CA ASP A 96 -17.97 2.39 13.83
C ASP A 96 -17.72 2.53 12.32
N HIS A 97 -16.53 3.02 11.92
CA HIS A 97 -16.26 3.48 10.55
C HIS A 97 -14.96 2.95 9.93
N LEU A 98 -13.94 2.63 10.74
CA LEU A 98 -12.69 2.05 10.26
C LEU A 98 -12.90 0.58 9.88
N THR A 99 -12.78 0.34 8.59
CA THR A 99 -12.81 -1.00 8.00
C THR A 99 -11.42 -1.65 8.01
N TRP A 100 -11.34 -2.94 7.68
CA TRP A 100 -10.07 -3.64 7.47
C TRP A 100 -9.10 -2.88 6.55
N SER A 101 -9.61 -2.21 5.51
CA SER A 101 -8.77 -1.42 4.59
C SER A 101 -8.08 -0.25 5.28
N HIS A 102 -8.68 0.35 6.32
CA HIS A 102 -8.04 1.37 7.14
C HIS A 102 -6.95 0.75 8.00
N PHE A 103 -7.25 -0.37 8.66
CA PHE A 103 -6.26 -1.06 9.50
C PHE A 103 -5.07 -1.57 8.70
N ARG A 104 -5.25 -1.96 7.43
CA ARG A 104 -4.11 -2.26 6.53
C ARG A 104 -3.17 -1.08 6.34
N VAL A 105 -3.70 0.14 6.25
CA VAL A 105 -2.89 1.37 6.18
C VAL A 105 -2.24 1.65 7.53
N LEU A 106 -3.03 1.64 8.61
CA LEU A 106 -2.54 1.89 9.97
C LEU A 106 -1.43 0.91 10.39
N LEU A 107 -1.53 -0.37 10.03
CA LEU A 107 -0.50 -1.39 10.33
C LEU A 107 0.82 -1.14 9.59
N SER A 108 0.83 -0.31 8.55
CA SER A 108 2.09 0.08 7.88
C SER A 108 2.86 1.18 8.62
N LEU A 109 2.18 1.93 9.51
CA LEU A 109 2.80 2.97 10.34
C LEU A 109 3.59 2.32 11.48
N LYS A 110 4.91 2.53 11.48
CA LYS A 110 5.81 1.95 12.49
C LYS A 110 5.64 2.59 13.86
N ASP A 111 5.53 3.93 13.90
CA ASP A 111 5.36 4.67 15.13
C ASP A 111 3.95 4.41 15.73
N PRO A 112 3.86 3.81 16.94
CA PRO A 112 2.59 3.60 17.61
C PRO A 112 1.83 4.90 17.92
N ALA A 113 2.53 6.02 18.14
CA ALA A 113 1.90 7.31 18.42
C ALA A 113 1.24 7.88 17.16
N GLU A 114 1.97 7.91 16.05
CA GLU A 114 1.44 8.26 14.74
C GLU A 114 0.24 7.40 14.33
N ARG A 115 0.37 6.06 14.46
CA ARG A 115 -0.71 5.12 14.16
C ARG A 115 -1.98 5.42 14.95
N ARG A 116 -1.85 5.72 16.25
CA ARG A 116 -2.98 6.08 17.12
C ARG A 116 -3.61 7.40 16.69
N ARG A 117 -2.78 8.42 16.47
CA ARG A 117 -3.22 9.76 16.03
C ARG A 117 -4.04 9.68 14.74
N PHE A 118 -3.55 8.97 13.72
CA PHE A 118 -4.25 8.85 12.45
C PHE A 118 -5.52 8.00 12.54
N ALA A 119 -5.53 6.95 13.37
CA ALA A 119 -6.74 6.18 13.64
C ALA A 119 -7.84 7.07 14.26
N GLU A 120 -7.48 7.89 15.26
CA GLU A 120 -8.40 8.83 15.91
C GLU A 120 -8.91 9.92 14.96
N LEU A 121 -8.02 10.49 14.12
CA LEU A 121 -8.41 11.48 13.12
C LEU A 121 -9.35 10.87 12.06
N ALA A 122 -9.06 9.66 11.59
CA ALA A 122 -9.89 8.99 10.59
C ALA A 122 -11.27 8.64 11.14
N GLU A 123 -11.36 8.15 12.38
CA GLU A 123 -12.64 7.87 13.04
C GLU A 123 -13.45 9.15 13.23
N LYS A 124 -12.83 10.18 13.83
CA LYS A 124 -13.49 11.46 14.14
C LYS A 124 -14.04 12.15 12.90
N ASN A 125 -13.27 12.15 11.81
CA ASN A 125 -13.62 12.84 10.57
C ASN A 125 -14.30 11.93 9.54
N ARG A 126 -14.58 10.66 9.88
CA ARG A 126 -15.16 9.65 8.97
C ARG A 126 -14.40 9.56 7.64
N TRP A 127 -13.08 9.56 7.71
CA TRP A 127 -12.25 9.47 6.52
C TRP A 127 -12.46 8.15 5.80
N THR A 128 -12.39 8.20 4.48
CA THR A 128 -12.19 7.01 3.68
C THR A 128 -10.75 6.53 3.83
N ARG A 129 -10.48 5.28 3.41
CA ARG A 129 -9.13 4.74 3.35
C ARG A 129 -8.20 5.65 2.55
N ASP A 130 -8.67 6.17 1.42
CA ASP A 130 -7.87 7.01 0.53
C ASP A 130 -7.54 8.36 1.18
N ARG A 131 -8.52 8.98 1.86
CA ARG A 131 -8.27 10.24 2.59
C ARG A 131 -7.31 10.05 3.76
N LEU A 132 -7.34 8.90 4.42
CA LEU A 132 -6.36 8.55 5.46
C LEU A 132 -4.95 8.46 4.87
N ILE A 133 -4.78 7.88 3.67
CA ILE A 133 -3.48 7.84 2.99
C ILE A 133 -2.99 9.25 2.68
N GLU A 134 -3.82 10.08 2.05
CA GLU A 134 -3.47 11.48 1.74
C GLU A 134 -3.04 12.25 2.98
N ALA A 135 -3.77 12.12 4.10
CA ALA A 135 -3.43 12.82 5.34
C ALA A 135 -2.10 12.35 5.97
N ILE A 136 -1.73 11.08 5.76
CA ILE A 136 -0.42 10.55 6.19
C ILE A 136 0.69 11.11 5.30
N GLU A 137 0.46 11.20 4.00
CA GLU A 137 1.41 11.78 3.04
C GLU A 137 1.64 13.27 3.33
N ASP A 138 0.56 14.05 3.46
CA ASP A 138 0.61 15.48 3.80
C ASP A 138 1.40 15.74 5.10
N SER A 139 1.20 14.91 6.13
CA SER A 139 1.90 15.05 7.41
C SER A 139 3.39 14.71 7.33
N HIS A 140 3.80 13.85 6.39
CA HIS A 140 5.21 13.54 6.15
C HIS A 140 5.88 14.63 5.31
N ASP A 141 5.17 15.21 4.36
CA ASP A 141 5.67 16.33 3.55
C ASP A 141 5.90 17.60 4.40
N GLU A 142 5.03 17.84 5.40
CA GLU A 142 5.19 18.94 6.35
C GLU A 142 6.38 18.75 7.32
N THR A 143 6.73 17.50 7.68
CA THR A 143 7.88 17.20 8.55
C THR A 143 9.19 17.12 7.79
N ASP A 144 9.19 16.69 6.52
CA ASP A 144 10.38 16.61 5.65
C ASP A 144 10.88 18.01 5.20
N ASN A 145 10.05 19.06 5.31
CA ASN A 145 10.40 20.44 4.95
C ASN A 145 11.25 21.20 6.00
N LYS A 146 11.71 20.53 7.07
CA LYS A 146 12.72 21.06 8.01
C LYS A 146 14.04 20.30 7.92
N GLY A 147 14.75 20.53 6.81
CA GLY A 147 16.21 20.60 6.83
C GLY A 147 16.99 19.34 6.46
N LYS A 148 16.94 18.92 5.19
CA LYS A 148 18.08 18.26 4.52
C LYS A 148 18.21 18.79 3.09
N LYS A 149 19.37 19.34 2.73
CA LYS A 149 19.72 19.56 1.31
C LYS A 149 20.05 18.21 0.71
N THR A 150 19.09 17.54 0.09
CA THR A 150 19.29 16.30 -0.65
C THR A 150 19.82 16.59 -2.05
N LYS A 151 20.53 15.63 -2.63
CA LYS A 151 21.10 15.74 -3.98
C LYS A 151 19.97 15.64 -5.00
N GLN A 152 19.74 16.70 -5.77
CA GLN A 152 18.77 16.69 -6.86
C GLN A 152 19.38 16.01 -8.11
N LEU A 153 18.86 14.85 -8.47
CA LEU A 153 19.14 14.16 -9.72
C LEU A 153 18.45 14.85 -10.88
N LYS A 154 19.15 14.91 -12.02
CA LYS A 154 18.54 15.31 -13.29
C LYS A 154 17.71 14.13 -13.82
N ARG A 155 16.45 14.37 -14.16
CA ARG A 155 15.62 13.36 -14.83
C ARG A 155 16.23 13.04 -16.21
N PRO A 156 16.44 11.76 -16.56
CA PRO A 156 16.94 11.36 -17.87
C PRO A 156 16.06 11.88 -19.01
N GLU A 157 16.71 12.27 -20.11
CA GLU A 157 16.07 12.72 -21.35
C GLU A 157 16.23 11.64 -22.44
N GLY A 158 15.44 11.73 -23.51
CA GLY A 158 15.48 10.77 -24.62
C GLY A 158 14.67 9.50 -24.36
N ALA A 159 14.11 8.90 -25.43
CA ALA A 159 13.26 7.70 -25.36
C ALA A 159 14.03 6.38 -25.62
N ASP A 160 15.34 6.47 -25.81
CA ASP A 160 16.24 5.34 -25.98
C ASP A 160 16.32 4.50 -24.71
N TYR A 161 16.28 3.17 -24.88
CA TYR A 161 16.37 2.18 -23.81
C TYR A 161 15.36 2.38 -22.66
N VAL A 162 14.18 2.91 -23.00
CA VAL A 162 13.05 3.06 -22.09
C VAL A 162 12.07 1.92 -22.34
N PHE A 163 11.82 1.12 -21.30
CA PHE A 163 10.97 -0.07 -21.40
C PHE A 163 9.91 -0.08 -20.31
N LYS A 164 8.76 -0.69 -20.61
CA LYS A 164 7.80 -1.09 -19.59
C LYS A 164 8.34 -2.34 -18.89
N ALA A 165 8.19 -2.43 -17.59
CA ALA A 165 8.56 -3.63 -16.85
C ALA A 165 7.59 -3.92 -15.70
N THR A 166 7.45 -5.20 -15.39
CA THR A 166 6.78 -5.66 -14.17
C THR A 166 7.85 -5.88 -13.09
N VAL A 167 7.59 -5.40 -11.88
CA VAL A 167 8.48 -5.64 -10.74
C VAL A 167 8.21 -7.05 -10.22
N LEU A 168 9.21 -7.93 -10.35
CA LEU A 168 9.11 -9.30 -9.84
C LEU A 168 9.56 -9.41 -8.39
N ASP A 169 10.60 -8.66 -8.02
CA ASP A 169 11.15 -8.66 -6.67
C ASP A 169 11.90 -7.35 -6.38
N VAL A 170 11.92 -6.98 -5.10
CA VAL A 170 12.75 -5.91 -4.55
C VAL A 170 13.78 -6.59 -3.66
N VAL A 171 15.03 -6.62 -4.11
CA VAL A 171 16.09 -7.37 -3.43
C VAL A 171 16.54 -6.60 -2.19
N ASP A 172 16.87 -5.33 -2.39
CA ASP A 172 17.31 -4.40 -1.36
C ASP A 172 16.87 -2.97 -1.74
N GLY A 173 17.33 -1.95 -1.01
CA GLY A 173 16.90 -0.58 -1.23
C GLY A 173 17.30 0.02 -2.58
N ASP A 174 18.25 -0.58 -3.30
CA ASP A 174 18.73 -0.09 -4.60
C ASP A 174 18.72 -1.13 -5.72
N SER A 175 18.30 -2.37 -5.46
CA SER A 175 18.34 -3.46 -6.43
C SER A 175 16.98 -4.13 -6.62
N LEU A 176 16.56 -4.24 -7.88
CA LEU A 176 15.27 -4.79 -8.30
C LEU A 176 15.46 -5.96 -9.25
N VAL A 177 14.50 -6.89 -9.27
CA VAL A 177 14.34 -7.88 -10.33
C VAL A 177 13.11 -7.50 -11.14
N LEU A 178 13.32 -7.24 -12.42
CA LEU A 178 12.28 -6.79 -13.35
C LEU A 178 12.03 -7.85 -14.42
N ASP A 179 10.79 -7.96 -14.86
CA ASP A 179 10.41 -8.60 -16.12
C ASP A 179 10.20 -7.49 -17.16
N ILE A 180 11.23 -7.24 -17.98
CA ILE A 180 11.27 -6.12 -18.91
C ILE A 180 10.60 -6.53 -20.22
N ASP A 181 9.62 -5.75 -20.65
CA ASP A 181 8.96 -5.91 -21.94
C ASP A 181 9.82 -5.29 -23.04
N CYS A 182 10.36 -6.13 -23.92
CA CYS A 182 11.18 -5.71 -25.06
C CYS A 182 10.36 -5.54 -26.35
N GLY A 183 9.03 -5.64 -26.27
CA GLY A 183 8.14 -5.72 -27.42
C GLY A 183 8.17 -7.11 -28.09
N PHE A 184 7.33 -7.29 -29.11
CA PHE A 184 7.24 -8.53 -29.89
C PHE A 184 7.02 -9.80 -29.07
N ASP A 185 6.26 -9.72 -27.97
CA ASP A 185 6.05 -10.81 -27.01
C ASP A 185 7.35 -11.35 -26.36
N ILE A 186 8.44 -10.58 -26.45
CA ILE A 186 9.73 -10.92 -25.83
C ILE A 186 9.82 -10.19 -24.49
N LYS A 187 10.00 -10.98 -23.43
CA LYS A 187 10.30 -10.47 -22.10
C LYS A 187 11.66 -10.92 -21.61
N LYS A 188 12.32 -10.05 -20.84
CA LYS A 188 13.62 -10.33 -20.25
C LYS A 188 13.57 -10.12 -18.74
N LYS A 189 13.69 -11.22 -17.99
CA LYS A 189 13.95 -11.17 -16.56
C LYS A 189 15.37 -10.65 -16.31
N GLN A 190 15.47 -9.56 -15.56
CA GLN A 190 16.74 -8.88 -15.37
C GLN A 190 16.83 -8.26 -13.97
N ARG A 191 17.98 -8.46 -13.32
CA ARG A 191 18.33 -7.70 -12.12
C ARG A 191 18.89 -6.34 -12.54
N VAL A 192 18.35 -5.28 -11.96
CA VAL A 192 18.80 -3.89 -12.16
C VAL A 192 19.22 -3.29 -10.83
N ARG A 193 20.16 -2.34 -10.89
CA ARG A 193 20.56 -1.50 -9.75
C ARG A 193 20.17 -0.06 -10.06
N LEU A 194 19.60 0.64 -9.10
CA LEU A 194 19.22 2.03 -9.24
C LEU A 194 20.48 2.86 -9.52
N ALA A 195 20.42 3.67 -10.57
CA ALA A 195 21.49 4.58 -10.91
C ALA A 195 21.54 5.74 -9.90
N HIS A 196 22.75 6.21 -9.59
CA HIS A 196 23.02 7.41 -8.78
C HIS A 196 22.68 7.33 -7.30
N VAL A 197 22.26 6.16 -6.82
CA VAL A 197 21.73 5.95 -5.48
C VAL A 197 22.36 4.69 -4.90
N ASP A 198 22.93 4.81 -3.70
CA ASP A 198 23.41 3.65 -2.92
C ASP A 198 22.61 3.53 -1.62
N ALA A 199 21.86 2.44 -1.49
CA ALA A 199 21.10 2.15 -0.29
C ALA A 199 21.95 1.42 0.75
N PRO A 200 21.65 1.56 2.06
CA PRO A 200 22.33 0.78 3.08
C PRO A 200 22.14 -0.74 2.89
N PRO A 201 23.07 -1.57 3.40
CA PRO A 201 22.97 -3.03 3.27
C PRO A 201 21.68 -3.58 3.85
N ILE A 202 21.10 -4.61 3.21
CA ILE A 202 19.80 -5.17 3.57
C ILE A 202 19.75 -5.77 4.98
N GLU A 203 20.91 -6.07 5.57
CA GLU A 203 21.06 -6.57 6.93
C GLU A 203 20.94 -5.45 7.99
N SER A 204 21.11 -4.19 7.57
CA SER A 204 20.97 -3.03 8.45
C SER A 204 19.51 -2.61 8.60
N THR A 205 19.18 -1.99 9.73
CA THR A 205 17.82 -1.44 9.98
C THR A 205 17.39 -0.46 8.89
N ASP A 206 18.33 0.35 8.41
CA ASP A 206 18.09 1.39 7.42
C ASP A 206 17.95 0.79 6.01
N GLY A 207 18.71 -0.26 5.69
CA GLY A 207 18.57 -0.99 4.43
C GLY A 207 17.26 -1.78 4.34
N ILE A 208 16.81 -2.38 5.46
CA ILE A 208 15.48 -2.98 5.55
C ILE A 208 14.39 -1.92 5.35
N ALA A 209 14.57 -0.74 5.94
CA ALA A 209 13.61 0.37 5.78
C ALA A 209 13.55 0.86 4.33
N ALA A 210 14.69 1.07 3.68
CA ALA A 210 14.78 1.45 2.28
C ALA A 210 14.13 0.41 1.35
N ALA A 211 14.46 -0.87 1.51
CA ALA A 211 13.87 -1.95 0.71
C ALA A 211 12.36 -2.05 0.88
N ASN A 212 11.86 -1.90 2.12
CA ASN A 212 10.41 -1.93 2.38
C ASN A 212 9.69 -0.71 1.80
N TYR A 213 10.33 0.46 1.81
CA TYR A 213 9.78 1.63 1.15
C TYR A 213 9.62 1.39 -0.35
N VAL A 214 10.66 0.91 -1.03
CA VAL A 214 10.60 0.56 -2.46
C VAL A 214 9.51 -0.47 -2.73
N ARG A 215 9.41 -1.54 -1.91
CA ARG A 215 8.33 -2.54 -2.02
C ARG A 215 6.95 -1.91 -1.93
N ASN A 216 6.74 -1.00 -0.98
CA ASN A 216 5.43 -0.39 -0.76
C ASN A 216 5.02 0.51 -1.92
N GLN A 217 5.93 1.36 -2.41
CA GLN A 217 5.66 2.24 -3.56
C GLN A 217 5.37 1.42 -4.82
N LEU A 218 6.22 0.45 -5.13
CA LEU A 218 6.10 -0.31 -6.37
C LEU A 218 4.95 -1.33 -6.33
N ALA A 219 4.50 -1.77 -5.15
CA ALA A 219 3.31 -2.60 -5.01
C ALA A 219 2.01 -1.87 -5.39
N MET A 220 2.03 -0.54 -5.41
CA MET A 220 0.90 0.30 -5.82
C MET A 220 0.94 0.66 -7.31
N ALA A 221 2.02 0.32 -8.02
CA ALA A 221 2.18 0.54 -9.44
C ALA A 221 1.85 -0.74 -10.23
N GLU A 222 1.04 -0.63 -11.29
CA GLU A 222 0.77 -1.76 -12.19
C GLU A 222 2.01 -2.17 -12.99
N PHE A 223 2.82 -1.17 -13.35
CA PHE A 223 4.08 -1.35 -14.04
C PHE A 223 5.04 -0.23 -13.65
N VAL A 224 6.32 -0.44 -13.95
CA VAL A 224 7.32 0.61 -13.93
C VAL A 224 7.81 0.89 -15.34
N VAL A 225 8.27 2.11 -15.55
CA VAL A 225 9.07 2.46 -16.71
C VAL A 225 10.52 2.48 -16.26
N VAL A 226 11.34 1.68 -16.94
CA VAL A 226 12.77 1.57 -16.67
C VAL A 226 13.55 2.16 -17.83
N LYS A 227 14.47 3.09 -17.53
CA LYS A 227 15.51 3.49 -18.48
C LYS A 227 16.85 2.90 -18.03
N THR A 228 17.44 2.05 -18.86
CA THR A 228 18.75 1.47 -18.56
C THR A 228 19.87 2.27 -19.21
N THR A 229 20.96 2.53 -18.50
CA THR A 229 22.08 3.33 -19.03
C THR A 229 23.27 2.47 -19.44
N LYS A 230 23.81 1.68 -18.51
CA LYS A 230 25.02 0.87 -18.71
C LYS A 230 24.98 -0.37 -17.84
N VAL A 231 25.85 -1.33 -18.14
CA VAL A 231 26.04 -2.53 -17.33
C VAL A 231 27.20 -2.27 -16.36
N ASP A 232 27.02 -2.59 -15.08
CA ASP A 232 28.07 -2.52 -14.08
C ASP A 232 29.00 -3.76 -14.15
N ILE A 233 30.08 -3.74 -13.36
CA ILE A 233 31.08 -4.83 -13.35
C ILE A 233 30.53 -6.18 -12.88
N TYR A 234 29.33 -6.22 -12.31
CA TYR A 234 28.65 -7.41 -11.83
C TYR A 234 27.56 -7.89 -12.80
N GLY A 235 27.47 -7.29 -13.99
CA GLY A 235 26.50 -7.66 -15.02
C GLY A 235 25.08 -7.13 -14.76
N ARG A 236 24.91 -6.19 -13.84
CA ARG A 236 23.61 -5.55 -13.55
C ARG A 236 23.45 -4.30 -14.40
N TYR A 237 22.26 -4.05 -14.93
CA TYR A 237 22.00 -2.76 -15.57
C TYR A 237 21.81 -1.69 -14.50
N LEU A 238 22.49 -0.55 -14.66
CA LEU A 238 22.16 0.67 -13.95
C LEU A 238 20.91 1.28 -14.58
N ALA A 239 19.94 1.63 -13.74
CA ALA A 239 18.60 1.98 -14.18
C ALA A 239 18.00 3.16 -13.42
N ASP A 240 17.29 4.00 -14.15
CA ASP A 240 16.35 4.98 -13.62
C ASP A 240 14.95 4.39 -13.67
N ILE A 241 14.23 4.43 -12.55
CA ILE A 241 12.91 3.81 -12.41
C ILE A 241 11.84 4.86 -12.18
N PHE A 242 10.81 4.82 -13.00
CA PHE A 242 9.66 5.71 -12.94
C PHE A 242 8.38 4.91 -12.81
N TYR A 243 7.41 5.44 -12.08
CA TYR A 243 6.15 4.74 -11.84
C TYR A 243 4.99 5.71 -11.63
N SER A 244 3.78 5.17 -11.61
CA SER A 244 2.56 5.92 -11.30
C SER A 244 1.59 5.03 -10.54
N HIS A 245 0.90 5.62 -9.58
CA HIS A 245 -0.21 4.97 -8.87
C HIS A 245 -1.52 5.01 -9.66
N ASN A 246 -1.56 5.75 -10.78
CA ASN A 246 -2.69 5.72 -11.70
C ASN A 246 -2.56 4.52 -12.65
N PRO A 247 -3.42 3.49 -12.56
CA PRO A 247 -3.34 2.30 -13.42
C PRO A 247 -3.63 2.61 -14.89
N LYS A 248 -4.24 3.78 -15.19
CA LYS A 248 -4.52 4.22 -16.56
C LYS A 248 -3.41 5.09 -17.17
N ALA A 249 -2.29 5.26 -16.48
CA ALA A 249 -1.20 6.09 -16.97
C ALA A 249 -0.49 5.43 -18.16
N GLU A 250 -0.21 6.23 -19.19
CA GLU A 250 0.52 5.77 -20.36
C GLU A 250 2.04 5.77 -20.11
N ILE A 251 2.78 4.86 -20.75
CA ILE A 251 4.24 4.69 -20.57
C ILE A 251 4.97 6.04 -20.73
N GLY A 252 4.65 6.80 -21.78
CA GLY A 252 5.28 8.09 -22.05
C GLY A 252 4.91 9.21 -21.07
N GLU A 253 3.79 9.09 -20.37
CA GLU A 253 3.42 9.99 -19.27
C GLU A 253 4.21 9.62 -18.00
N VAL A 254 4.24 8.33 -17.65
CA VAL A 254 5.02 7.83 -16.51
C VAL A 254 6.50 8.19 -16.65
N TYR A 255 7.08 8.03 -17.85
CA TYR A 255 8.47 8.40 -18.08
C TYR A 255 8.74 9.89 -17.86
N ARG A 256 7.87 10.78 -18.36
CA ARG A 256 8.11 12.24 -18.31
C ARG A 256 7.73 12.88 -16.98
N LYS A 257 6.68 12.39 -16.34
CA LYS A 257 6.02 13.07 -15.20
C LYS A 257 5.71 12.14 -14.03
N GLY A 258 5.89 10.83 -14.18
CA GLY A 258 5.69 9.88 -13.10
C GLY A 258 6.67 10.09 -11.95
N LEU A 259 6.36 9.45 -10.84
CA LEU A 259 7.20 9.36 -9.66
C LEU A 259 8.58 8.79 -10.04
N TYR A 260 9.64 9.32 -9.42
CA TYR A 260 11.02 9.00 -9.77
C TYR A 260 11.72 8.38 -8.56
N LEU A 261 11.73 7.05 -8.55
CA LEU A 261 12.13 6.25 -7.40
C LEU A 261 13.55 6.61 -6.92
N ASN A 262 14.50 6.80 -7.85
CA ASN A 262 15.88 7.13 -7.50
C ASN A 262 15.96 8.45 -6.73
N GLN A 263 15.20 9.47 -7.14
CA GLN A 263 15.17 10.76 -6.44
C GLN A 263 14.47 10.64 -5.08
N GLU A 264 13.34 9.94 -5.02
CA GLU A 264 12.58 9.74 -3.79
C GLU A 264 13.42 9.08 -2.68
N LEU A 265 14.26 8.11 -3.03
CA LEU A 265 15.16 7.48 -2.07
C LEU A 265 16.19 8.44 -1.49
N LEU A 266 16.69 9.38 -2.29
CA LEU A 266 17.60 10.44 -1.82
C LEU A 266 16.87 11.46 -0.96
N ASP A 267 15.65 11.86 -1.37
CA ASP A 267 14.85 12.86 -0.66
C ASP A 267 14.45 12.38 0.73
N LYS A 268 14.10 11.10 0.86
CA LYS A 268 13.86 10.46 2.17
C LYS A 268 15.12 10.15 2.97
N GLY A 269 16.32 10.32 2.40
CA GLY A 269 17.57 9.86 3.02
C GLY A 269 17.61 8.35 3.24
N SER A 270 16.87 7.58 2.44
CA SER A 270 16.90 6.12 2.40
C SER A 270 18.09 5.58 1.58
N ALA A 271 18.82 6.49 0.94
CA ALA A 271 20.06 6.23 0.20
C ALA A 271 20.88 7.51 0.05
N VAL A 272 22.13 7.38 -0.43
CA VAL A 272 23.09 8.47 -0.70
C VAL A 272 23.48 8.59 -2.17
#